data_AF-A0A2T4XBL3-F1
#
_entry.id   AF-A0A2T4XBL3-F1
#
_cell.length_a   1.000
_cell.length_b   1.000
_cell.length_c   1.000
_cell.angle_alpha   90.00
_cell.angle_beta   90.00
_cell.angle_gamma   90.00
#
_symmetry.space_group_name_H-M   'P 1'
#
loop_
_entity.id
_entity.type
_entity.pdbx_description
1 polymer ?
#
loop_
_entity_poly.entity_id
_entity_poly.type
_entity_poly.pdbx_seq_one_letter_code
_entity_poly.pdbx_strand_id
1 'polypeptide(L)'
;MKIQMVPRSKVARRRRLSSKYAKLYDALEGLKPEGPAIQLGFSSSQQLIGYRNVLYNYNRKNGIRIRSSVDKHEKKIFMFMNP
;
A
#
# COMPACT_ATOMS: atom_id res chain seq x y z
N MET A 1 15.58 -1.55 -25.13
CA MET A 1 15.77 -0.98 -23.77
C MET A 1 17.09 -1.50 -23.22
N LYS A 2 18.03 -0.65 -22.78
CA LYS A 2 19.30 -1.09 -22.18
C LYS A 2 19.07 -1.32 -20.67
N ILE A 3 19.29 -2.54 -20.19
CA ILE A 3 19.11 -2.92 -18.78
C ILE A 3 20.49 -2.92 -18.12
N GLN A 4 20.66 -2.19 -17.02
CA GLN A 4 21.88 -2.19 -16.19
C GLN A 4 21.55 -2.71 -14.79
N MET A 5 22.33 -3.67 -14.29
CA MET A 5 22.22 -4.15 -12.91
C MET A 5 23.10 -3.28 -12.00
N VAL A 6 22.50 -2.71 -10.96
CA VAL A 6 23.21 -1.88 -9.97
C VAL A 6 23.12 -2.49 -8.57
N PRO A 7 24.17 -2.39 -7.72
CA PRO A 7 24.14 -2.93 -6.36
C PRO A 7 23.02 -2.32 -5.51
N ARG A 8 22.26 -3.17 -4.81
CA ARG A 8 21.12 -2.76 -3.96
C ARG A 8 21.53 -1.74 -2.88
N SER A 9 22.76 -1.83 -2.38
CA SER A 9 23.33 -0.90 -1.39
C SER A 9 23.41 0.54 -1.92
N LYS A 10 23.64 0.75 -3.22
CA LYS A 10 23.67 2.08 -3.85
C LYS A 10 22.28 2.64 -4.15
N VAL A 11 21.26 1.79 -4.15
CA VAL A 11 19.85 2.15 -4.42
C VAL A 11 19.10 2.55 -3.14
N ALA A 12 19.71 2.36 -1.96
CA ALA A 12 19.11 2.65 -0.67
C ALA A 12 18.92 4.17 -0.40
N ARG A 13 18.09 4.84 -1.20
CA ARG A 13 17.48 6.11 -0.81
C ARG A 13 16.46 5.80 0.29
N ARG A 14 16.81 6.14 1.52
CA ARG A 14 15.89 6.35 2.64
C ARG A 14 14.83 7.38 2.22
N ARG A 15 13.78 6.94 1.52
CA ARG A 15 12.56 7.72 1.42
C ARG A 15 11.67 7.23 2.55
N ARG A 16 11.75 7.88 3.71
CA ARG A 16 10.66 7.84 4.68
C ARG A 16 9.40 8.16 3.86
N LEU A 17 8.47 7.22 3.76
CA LEU A 17 7.18 7.36 3.07
C LEU A 17 6.26 8.41 3.73
N SER A 18 6.81 9.29 4.59
CA SER A 18 6.13 9.95 5.71
C SER A 18 5.43 11.28 5.35
N SER A 19 5.03 11.52 4.11
CA SER A 19 4.15 12.69 3.86
C SER A 19 2.88 12.33 3.11
N LYS A 20 2.97 11.61 1.98
CA LYS A 20 1.79 11.38 1.14
C LYS A 20 0.83 10.31 1.67
N TYR A 21 1.34 9.28 2.36
CA TYR A 21 0.56 8.11 2.76
C TYR A 21 0.60 7.81 4.26
N ALA A 22 1.05 8.77 5.09
CA ALA A 22 1.12 8.57 6.54
C ALA A 22 -0.23 8.15 7.13
N LYS A 23 -1.31 8.87 6.78
CA LYS A 23 -2.68 8.52 7.22
C LYS A 23 -3.12 7.12 6.81
N LEU A 24 -2.64 6.61 5.68
CA LEU A 24 -2.94 5.24 5.25
C LEU A 24 -2.16 4.23 6.11
N TYR A 25 -0.91 4.51 6.46
CA TYR A 25 -0.14 3.69 7.39
C TYR A 25 -0.84 3.58 8.75
N ASP A 26 -1.28 4.71 9.30
CA ASP A 26 -1.98 4.75 10.59
C ASP A 26 -3.29 3.95 10.53
N ALA A 27 -4.05 4.08 9.43
CA ALA A 27 -5.27 3.32 9.22
C ALA A 27 -5.01 1.80 9.10
N LEU A 28 -3.93 1.39 8.42
CA LEU A 28 -3.54 -0.02 8.30
C LEU A 28 -3.18 -0.65 9.65
N GLU A 29 -2.62 0.14 10.58
CA GLU A 29 -2.30 -0.32 11.94
C GLU A 29 -3.56 -0.56 12.78
N GLY A 30 -4.64 0.18 12.52
CA GLY A 30 -5.93 -0.01 13.18
C GLY A 30 -6.78 -1.17 12.64
N LEU A 31 -6.38 -1.81 11.53
CA LEU A 31 -7.14 -2.94 10.96
C LEU A 31 -7.05 -4.18 11.85
N LYS A 32 -8.20 -4.82 12.05
CA LYS A 32 -8.32 -6.07 12.80
C LYS A 32 -8.84 -7.20 11.90
N PRO A 33 -8.44 -8.46 12.16
CA PRO A 33 -9.09 -9.63 11.57
C PRO A 33 -10.60 -9.58 11.82
N GLU A 34 -11.40 -9.92 10.82
CA GLU A 34 -12.88 -9.84 10.84
C GLU A 34 -13.45 -8.45 11.17
N GLY A 35 -12.61 -7.41 11.13
CA GLY A 35 -12.98 -6.04 11.42
C GLY A 35 -13.46 -5.26 10.19
N PRO A 36 -13.77 -3.97 10.39
CA PRO A 36 -14.17 -3.09 9.30
C PRO A 36 -13.06 -2.92 8.26
N ALA A 37 -13.45 -2.73 6.99
CA ALA A 37 -12.52 -2.45 5.90
C ALA A 37 -12.20 -0.94 5.79
N ILE A 38 -11.00 -0.61 5.34
CA ILE A 38 -10.63 0.74 4.94
C ILE A 38 -11.12 0.97 3.50
N GLN A 39 -11.79 2.08 3.23
CA GLN A 39 -12.16 2.52 1.89
C GLN A 39 -11.41 3.80 1.50
N LEU A 40 -10.82 3.82 0.30
CA LEU A 40 -10.17 5.01 -0.25
C LEU A 40 -10.60 5.24 -1.70
N GLY A 41 -10.89 6.49 -2.04
CA GLY A 41 -11.03 6.92 -3.43
C GLY A 41 -9.66 7.08 -4.11
N PHE A 42 -9.59 6.82 -5.41
CA PHE A 42 -8.46 7.17 -6.26
C PHE A 42 -8.90 7.93 -7.51
N SER A 43 -8.10 8.89 -7.95
CA SER A 43 -8.35 9.66 -9.18
C SER A 43 -7.60 9.09 -10.38
N SER A 44 -6.53 8.32 -10.16
CA SER A 44 -5.68 7.78 -11.22
C SER A 44 -5.13 6.38 -10.91
N SER A 45 -4.76 5.65 -11.96
CA SER A 45 -4.10 4.35 -11.85
C SER A 45 -2.77 4.45 -11.09
N GLN A 46 -2.04 5.56 -11.22
CA GLN A 46 -0.80 5.79 -10.47
C GLN A 46 -1.07 5.89 -8.96
N GLN A 47 -2.17 6.55 -8.55
CA GLN A 47 -2.55 6.64 -7.15
C GLN A 47 -2.94 5.27 -6.58
N LEU A 48 -3.69 4.48 -7.35
CA LEU A 48 -4.03 3.10 -7.00
C LEU A 48 -2.79 2.22 -6.80
N ILE A 49 -1.81 2.32 -7.71
CA ILE A 49 -0.53 1.62 -7.59
C ILE A 49 0.22 2.09 -6.34
N GLY A 50 0.20 3.40 -6.04
CA GLY A 50 0.78 3.95 -4.81
C GLY A 50 0.18 3.34 -3.54
N TYR A 51 -1.16 3.24 -3.46
CA TYR A 51 -1.84 2.60 -2.33
C TYR A 51 -1.46 1.13 -2.17
N ARG A 52 -1.41 0.37 -3.27
CA ARG A 52 -0.98 -1.04 -3.25
C ARG A 52 0.47 -1.20 -2.80
N ASN A 53 1.37 -0.33 -3.26
CA ASN A 53 2.77 -0.37 -2.84
C ASN A 53 2.94 -0.09 -1.36
N VAL A 54 2.15 0.84 -0.80
CA VAL A 54 2.11 1.10 0.65
C VAL A 54 1.67 -0.15 1.41
N LEU A 55 0.54 -0.74 1.00
CA LEU A 55 -0.01 -1.96 1.56
C LEU A 55 1.00 -3.11 1.53
N TYR A 56 1.64 -3.37 0.37
CA TYR A 56 2.61 -4.46 0.22
C TYR A 56 3.86 -4.25 1.07
N ASN A 57 4.36 -3.01 1.16
CA ASN A 57 5.48 -2.70 2.04
C ASN A 57 5.10 -2.86 3.52
N TYR A 58 3.89 -2.46 3.91
CA TYR A 58 3.39 -2.63 5.27
C TYR A 58 3.28 -4.12 5.63
N ASN A 59 2.64 -4.92 4.79
CA ASN A 59 2.54 -6.37 4.96
C ASN A 59 3.91 -7.02 5.11
N ARG A 60 4.87 -6.67 4.23
CA ARG A 60 6.24 -7.19 4.30
C ARG A 60 6.97 -6.79 5.58
N LYS A 61 6.79 -5.55 6.05
CA LYS A 61 7.49 -5.03 7.24
C LYS A 61 6.96 -5.67 8.52
N ASN A 62 5.66 -5.89 8.61
CA ASN A 62 5.01 -6.33 9.85
C ASN A 62 4.66 -7.83 9.86
N GLY A 63 4.87 -8.54 8.75
CA GLY A 63 4.50 -9.96 8.64
C GLY A 63 2.98 -10.21 8.59
N ILE A 64 2.20 -9.18 8.25
CA ILE A 64 0.73 -9.24 8.25
C ILE A 64 0.21 -9.46 6.82
N ARG A 65 -0.99 -10.04 6.69
CA ARG A 65 -1.64 -10.32 5.40
C ARG A 65 -2.91 -9.49 5.19
N ILE A 66 -2.76 -8.18 5.03
CA ILE A 66 -3.87 -7.30 4.62
C ILE A 66 -4.11 -7.48 3.12
N ARG A 67 -5.37 -7.73 2.74
CA ARG A 67 -5.81 -7.86 1.35
C ARG A 67 -6.39 -6.54 0.84
N SER A 68 -6.49 -6.41 -0.48
CA SER A 68 -7.19 -5.28 -1.10
C SER A 68 -8.08 -5.71 -2.26
N SER A 69 -9.25 -5.10 -2.37
CA SER A 69 -10.15 -5.20 -3.53
C SER A 69 -10.34 -3.83 -4.16
N VAL A 70 -10.62 -3.78 -5.47
CA VAL A 70 -10.76 -2.51 -6.20
C VAL A 70 -12.07 -2.50 -6.96
N ASP A 71 -12.85 -1.46 -6.74
CA ASP A 71 -13.94 -1.07 -7.62
C ASP A 71 -13.43 -0.01 -8.61
N LYS A 72 -13.38 -0.39 -9.89
CA LYS A 72 -12.92 0.51 -10.96
C LYS A 72 -14.00 1.48 -11.43
N HIS A 73 -15.27 1.15 -11.26
CA HIS A 73 -16.40 1.99 -11.66
C HIS A 73 -16.50 3.19 -10.72
N GLU A 74 -16.51 2.91 -9.41
CA GLU A 74 -16.57 3.95 -8.38
C GLU A 74 -15.19 4.55 -8.04
N LYS A 75 -14.13 4.00 -8.64
CA LYS A 75 -12.73 4.35 -8.36
C LYS A 75 -12.40 4.28 -6.86
N LYS A 76 -12.75 3.16 -6.24
CA LYS A 76 -12.50 2.89 -4.81
C LYS A 76 -11.58 1.68 -4.64
N ILE A 77 -10.72 1.73 -3.64
CA ILE A 77 -9.96 0.58 -3.15
C ILE A 77 -10.40 0.30 -1.72
N PHE A 78 -10.61 -0.98 -1.43
CA PHE A 78 -10.94 -1.52 -0.12
C PHE A 78 -9.74 -2.28 0.41
N MET A 79 -9.41 -2.13 1.69
CA MET A 79 -8.36 -2.88 2.36
C MET A 79 -8.90 -3.53 3.64
N PHE A 80 -8.63 -4.82 3.83
CA PHE A 80 -9.22 -5.60 4.92
C PHE A 80 -8.32 -6.79 5.30
N MET A 81 -8.47 -7.27 6.53
CA MET A 81 -7.89 -8.54 6.97
C MET A 81 -8.94 -9.63 6.86
N ASN A 82 -8.55 -10.77 6.29
CA ASN A 82 -9.40 -11.95 6.35
C ASN A 82 -9.44 -12.50 7.79
N PRO A 83 -10.44 -13.33 8.12
CA PRO A 83 -10.42 -14.18 9.31
C PRO A 83 -9.12 -14.99 9.40
#